data_AF-A0A9P0J7L4-F1
#
_entry.id   AF-A0A9P0J7L4-F1
#
_cell.length_a   1.000
_cell.length_b   1.000
_cell.length_c   1.000
_cell.angle_alpha   90.00
_cell.angle_beta   90.00
_cell.angle_gamma   90.00
#
_symmetry.space_group_name_H-M   'P 1'
#
loop_
_entity.id
_entity.type
_entity.pdbx_description
1 polymer ?
#
loop_
_entity_poly.entity_id
_entity_poly.type
_entity_poly.pdbx_seq_one_letter_code
_entity_poly.pdbx_strand_id
1 'polypeptide(L)'
;MFIEDDDSEEKGSPNNYKERRREAHTQAEQKRRDAIKKGYDCLQDLVPTCQQTDSSGYKLSKATVLQKSIDYIQYLLLQKKKLEEERNALRKEVVALRIMQANYEQMVKAQQIPMGHVETRIPDEEKFQMFQNIIDELFFTFCNINVNNFTELSACVFSWLEEHCKPQTLQNLIETVLEKEPKSHTPTSTDKTSP
;
A
#
# COMPACT_ATOMS: atom_id res chain seq x y z
N MET A 1 -62.77 66.58 -38.95
CA MET A 1 -61.85 66.73 -40.09
C MET A 1 -60.56 66.04 -39.65
N PHE A 2 -60.29 64.88 -40.23
CA PHE A 2 -59.16 63.99 -39.95
C PHE A 2 -57.93 64.47 -40.73
N ILE A 3 -56.78 64.71 -40.07
CA ILE A 3 -55.41 64.78 -40.64
C ILE A 3 -54.44 64.68 -39.44
N GLU A 4 -53.40 63.86 -39.35
CA GLU A 4 -52.89 62.61 -39.95
C GLU A 4 -51.79 62.16 -38.96
N ASP A 5 -51.70 60.88 -38.64
CA ASP A 5 -50.60 60.31 -37.85
C ASP A 5 -49.28 60.48 -38.64
N ASP A 6 -48.36 61.29 -38.11
CA ASP A 6 -46.97 61.36 -38.55
C ASP A 6 -46.21 60.15 -37.99
N ASP A 7 -46.57 58.96 -38.47
CA ASP A 7 -45.75 57.76 -38.34
C ASP A 7 -44.65 57.84 -39.40
N SER A 8 -43.60 58.56 -39.06
CA SER A 8 -42.33 58.58 -39.80
C SER A 8 -41.69 57.19 -39.74
N GLU A 9 -42.24 56.26 -40.52
CA GLU A 9 -41.61 55.01 -40.94
C GLU A 9 -40.30 55.37 -41.64
N GLU A 10 -39.21 55.34 -40.87
CA GLU A 10 -37.83 55.36 -41.36
C GLU A 10 -37.64 54.11 -42.22
N LYS A 11 -38.07 54.18 -43.49
CA LYS A 11 -37.75 53.21 -44.54
C LYS A 11 -36.25 53.27 -44.78
N GLY A 12 -35.51 52.59 -43.91
CA GLY A 12 -34.11 52.30 -44.10
C GLY A 12 -33.93 51.66 -45.47
N SER A 13 -33.25 52.38 -46.36
CA SER A 13 -32.94 51.93 -47.72
C SER A 13 -32.52 50.45 -47.70
N PRO A 14 -32.98 49.60 -48.63
CA PRO A 14 -32.65 48.17 -48.65
C PRO A 14 -31.14 47.88 -48.70
N ASN A 15 -30.33 48.90 -49.00
CA ASN A 15 -28.88 48.86 -48.92
C ASN A 15 -28.34 48.85 -47.46
N ASN A 16 -28.95 49.60 -46.54
CA ASN A 16 -28.56 49.67 -45.13
C ASN A 16 -28.84 48.34 -44.40
N TYR A 17 -29.96 47.68 -44.70
CA TYR A 17 -30.25 46.35 -44.16
C TYR A 17 -29.26 45.28 -44.63
N LYS A 18 -28.88 45.29 -45.92
CA LYS A 18 -27.87 44.38 -46.47
C LYS A 18 -26.49 44.62 -45.85
N GLU A 19 -26.14 45.88 -45.58
CA GLU A 19 -24.90 46.27 -44.91
C GLU A 19 -24.88 45.80 -43.45
N ARG A 20 -25.93 46.10 -42.68
CA ARG A 20 -26.06 45.64 -41.30
C ARG A 20 -25.99 44.11 -41.17
N ARG A 21 -26.57 43.37 -42.13
CA ARG A 21 -26.47 41.91 -42.20
C ARG A 21 -25.05 41.43 -42.50
N ARG A 22 -24.31 42.11 -43.39
CA ARG A 22 -22.90 41.79 -43.67
C ARG A 22 -22.03 42.04 -42.45
N GLU A 23 -22.21 43.15 -41.75
CA GLU A 23 -21.48 43.47 -40.53
C GLU A 23 -21.72 42.44 -39.44
N ALA A 24 -22.98 42.07 -39.18
CA ALA A 24 -23.31 41.03 -38.20
C ALA A 24 -22.67 39.68 -38.55
N HIS A 25 -22.67 39.31 -39.83
CA HIS A 25 -22.00 38.10 -40.30
C HIS A 25 -20.47 38.16 -40.06
N THR A 26 -19.82 39.27 -40.39
CA THR A 26 -18.39 39.48 -40.16
C THR A 26 -18.04 39.44 -38.67
N GLN A 27 -18.85 40.06 -37.81
CA GLN A 27 -18.65 40.02 -36.36
C GLN A 27 -18.79 38.60 -35.80
N ALA A 28 -19.79 37.84 -36.26
CA ALA A 28 -19.96 36.44 -35.86
C ALA A 28 -18.78 35.57 -36.32
N GLU A 29 -18.28 35.77 -37.55
CA GLU A 29 -17.09 35.11 -38.08
C GLU A 29 -15.84 35.43 -37.25
N GLN A 30 -15.63 36.70 -36.92
CA GLN A 30 -14.50 37.15 -36.11
C GLN A 30 -14.54 36.50 -34.72
N LYS A 31 -15.69 36.52 -34.05
CA LYS A 31 -15.90 35.84 -32.76
C LYS A 31 -15.59 34.34 -32.85
N ARG A 32 -15.99 33.66 -33.94
CA ARG A 32 -15.63 32.25 -34.15
C ARG A 32 -14.11 32.07 -34.29
N ARG A 33 -13.44 32.93 -35.05
CA ARG A 33 -11.99 32.89 -35.26
C ARG A 33 -11.22 33.13 -33.97
N ASP A 34 -11.66 34.07 -33.15
CA ASP A 34 -11.04 34.38 -31.86
C ASP A 34 -11.20 33.22 -30.87
N ALA A 35 -12.37 32.56 -30.85
CA ALA A 35 -12.58 31.35 -30.06
C ALA A 35 -11.65 30.20 -30.49
N ILE A 36 -11.48 29.99 -31.81
CA ILE A 36 -10.55 28.98 -32.34
C ILE A 36 -9.11 29.33 -31.98
N LYS A 37 -8.71 30.59 -32.12
CA LYS A 37 -7.36 31.06 -31.74
C LYS A 37 -7.08 30.79 -30.27
N LYS A 38 -8.01 31.14 -29.38
CA LYS A 38 -7.92 30.82 -27.96
C LYS A 38 -7.76 29.31 -27.71
N GLY A 39 -8.49 28.48 -28.46
CA GLY A 39 -8.34 27.02 -28.39
C GLY A 39 -6.92 26.55 -28.76
N TYR A 40 -6.30 27.14 -29.78
CA TYR A 40 -4.90 26.85 -30.14
C TYR A 40 -3.89 27.31 -29.09
N ASP A 41 -4.14 28.45 -28.45
CA ASP A 41 -3.29 28.94 -27.38
C ASP A 41 -3.36 27.98 -26.17
N CYS A 42 -4.57 27.55 -25.77
CA CYS A 42 -4.74 26.55 -24.72
C CYS A 42 -4.11 25.18 -25.05
N LEU A 43 -4.17 24.73 -26.31
CA LEU A 43 -3.52 23.48 -26.72
C LEU A 43 -2.00 23.58 -26.60
N GLN A 44 -1.41 24.73 -26.93
CA GLN A 44 0.04 24.93 -26.77
C GLN A 44 0.45 24.89 -25.30
N ASP A 45 -0.37 25.43 -24.41
CA ASP A 45 -0.14 25.39 -22.96
C ASP A 45 -0.30 23.98 -22.35
N LEU A 46 -1.23 23.18 -22.85
CA LEU A 46 -1.51 21.84 -22.31
C LEU A 46 -0.55 20.77 -22.82
N VAL A 47 0.01 20.95 -24.02
CA VAL A 47 0.83 19.94 -24.69
C VAL A 47 2.31 20.23 -24.44
N PRO A 48 3.03 19.43 -23.63
CA PRO A 48 4.40 19.73 -23.21
C PRO A 48 5.40 19.85 -24.37
N THR A 49 5.15 19.14 -25.47
CA THR A 49 5.98 19.19 -26.68
C THR A 49 5.78 20.46 -27.49
N CYS A 50 4.68 21.20 -27.28
CA CYS A 50 4.46 22.51 -27.87
C CYS A 50 5.24 23.60 -27.11
N GLN A 51 5.27 23.54 -25.77
CA GLN A 51 5.97 24.53 -24.93
C GLN A 51 7.51 24.52 -25.12
N GLN A 52 8.09 23.35 -25.42
CA GLN A 52 9.54 23.21 -25.56
C GLN A 52 10.16 24.00 -26.73
N THR A 53 9.36 24.43 -27.71
CA THR A 53 9.86 25.16 -28.89
C THR A 53 9.87 26.68 -28.72
N ASP A 54 9.24 27.21 -27.66
CA ASP A 54 9.11 28.65 -27.43
C ASP A 54 10.44 29.35 -27.09
N SER A 55 11.49 28.60 -26.76
CA SER A 55 12.87 29.09 -26.55
C SER A 55 13.49 29.74 -27.79
N SER A 56 12.91 29.52 -28.99
CA SER A 56 13.42 30.01 -30.27
C SER A 56 12.66 31.22 -30.85
N GLY A 57 11.59 31.68 -30.19
CA GLY A 57 10.75 32.78 -30.68
C GLY A 57 9.94 32.47 -31.96
N TYR A 58 10.02 31.24 -32.49
CA TYR A 58 9.27 30.82 -33.67
C TYR A 58 7.91 30.23 -33.28
N LYS A 59 6.82 30.83 -33.76
CA LYS A 59 5.46 30.35 -33.51
C LYS A 59 5.20 29.03 -34.25
N LEU A 60 4.80 28.00 -33.52
CA LEU A 60 4.42 26.70 -34.09
C LEU A 60 3.28 26.85 -35.11
N SER A 61 3.36 26.06 -36.19
CA SER A 61 2.27 26.02 -37.18
C SER A 61 1.02 25.36 -36.58
N LYS A 62 -0.17 25.80 -37.01
CA LYS A 62 -1.45 25.21 -36.58
C LYS A 62 -1.51 23.69 -36.82
N ALA A 63 -0.97 23.23 -37.95
CA ALA A 63 -0.91 21.80 -38.26
C ALA A 63 -0.01 21.04 -37.26
N THR A 64 1.14 21.62 -36.92
CA THR A 64 2.06 21.03 -35.94
C THR A 64 1.45 20.96 -34.54
N VAL A 65 0.77 22.02 -34.09
CA VAL A 65 0.07 22.02 -32.78
C VAL A 65 -0.96 20.90 -32.73
N LEU A 66 -1.78 20.75 -33.77
CA LEU A 66 -2.77 19.66 -33.83
C LEU A 66 -2.11 18.29 -33.81
N GLN A 67 -1.06 18.07 -34.60
CA GLN A 67 -0.36 16.78 -34.63
C GLN A 67 0.25 16.43 -33.26
N LYS A 68 0.98 17.36 -32.65
CA LYS A 68 1.55 17.17 -31.30
C LYS A 68 0.47 16.90 -30.25
N SER A 69 -0.69 17.53 -30.39
CA SER A 69 -1.84 17.29 -29.50
C SER A 69 -2.40 15.88 -29.66
N ILE A 70 -2.52 15.38 -30.90
CA ILE A 70 -2.97 14.01 -31.18
C ILE A 70 -2.00 13.00 -30.56
N ASP A 71 -0.70 13.18 -30.80
CA ASP A 71 0.34 12.31 -30.27
C ASP A 71 0.32 12.30 -28.73
N TYR A 72 0.10 13.46 -28.11
CA TYR A 72 -0.01 13.57 -26.66
C TYR A 72 -1.27 12.90 -26.10
N ILE A 73 -2.41 13.01 -26.77
CA ILE A 73 -3.63 12.28 -26.38
C ILE A 73 -3.39 10.77 -26.45
N GLN A 74 -2.77 10.27 -27.53
CA GLN A 74 -2.43 8.85 -27.67
C GLN A 74 -1.49 8.39 -26.55
N TYR A 75 -0.48 9.19 -26.23
CA TYR A 75 0.41 8.94 -25.10
C TYR A 75 -0.35 8.86 -23.77
N LEU A 76 -1.24 9.83 -23.48
CA LEU A 76 -2.03 9.84 -22.25
C LEU A 76 -2.96 8.63 -22.16
N LEU A 77 -3.58 8.21 -23.27
CA LEU A 77 -4.41 7.00 -23.32
C LEU A 77 -3.59 5.74 -23.00
N LEU A 78 -2.38 5.63 -23.53
CA LEU A 78 -1.48 4.52 -23.23
C LEU A 78 -1.06 4.53 -21.75
N GLN A 79 -0.68 5.68 -21.21
CA GLN A 79 -0.31 5.81 -19.79
C GLN A 79 -1.49 5.47 -18.87
N LYS A 80 -2.69 5.96 -19.20
CA LYS A 80 -3.91 5.64 -18.47
C LYS A 80 -4.16 4.14 -18.43
N LYS A 81 -4.06 3.47 -19.58
CA LYS A 81 -4.23 2.01 -19.68
C LYS A 81 -3.21 1.28 -18.80
N LYS A 82 -1.94 1.67 -18.85
CA LYS A 82 -0.87 1.07 -18.03
C LYS A 82 -1.16 1.21 -16.53
N LEU A 83 -1.54 2.40 -16.09
CA LEU A 83 -1.89 2.66 -14.68
C LEU A 83 -3.14 1.90 -14.24
N GLU A 84 -4.13 1.74 -15.11
CA GLU A 84 -5.32 0.94 -14.83
C GLU A 84 -5.00 -0.56 -14.67
N GLU A 85 -4.09 -1.09 -15.50
CA GLU A 85 -3.58 -2.46 -15.41
C GLU A 85 -2.80 -2.70 -14.11
N GLU A 86 -1.88 -1.80 -13.77
CA GLU A 86 -1.10 -1.86 -12.52
C GLU A 86 -2.00 -1.79 -11.28
N ARG A 87 -2.95 -0.85 -11.26
CA ARG A 87 -3.96 -0.77 -10.20
C ARG A 87 -4.76 -2.06 -10.07
N ASN A 88 -5.13 -2.68 -11.19
CA ASN A 88 -5.86 -3.96 -11.16
C ASN A 88 -5.01 -5.10 -10.61
N ALA A 89 -3.72 -5.15 -10.96
CA ALA A 89 -2.78 -6.12 -10.42
C ALA A 89 -2.63 -5.97 -8.89
N LEU A 90 -2.38 -4.75 -8.42
CA LEU A 90 -2.27 -4.45 -6.98
C LEU A 90 -3.55 -4.81 -6.21
N ARG A 91 -4.73 -4.55 -6.79
CA ARG A 91 -6.01 -4.95 -6.18
C ARG A 91 -6.12 -6.47 -6.03
N LYS A 92 -5.68 -7.24 -7.04
CA LYS A 92 -5.68 -8.71 -6.97
C LYS A 92 -4.72 -9.20 -5.89
N GLU A 93 -3.54 -8.60 -5.79
CA GLU A 93 -2.55 -8.93 -4.77
C GLU A 93 -3.07 -8.67 -3.35
N VAL A 94 -3.72 -7.52 -3.11
CA VAL A 94 -4.36 -7.22 -1.81
C VAL A 94 -5.41 -8.27 -1.45
N VAL A 95 -6.22 -8.72 -2.41
CA VAL A 95 -7.21 -9.78 -2.17
C VAL A 95 -6.52 -11.11 -1.84
N ALA A 96 -5.48 -11.48 -2.58
CA ALA A 96 -4.72 -12.70 -2.32
C ALA A 96 -4.07 -12.68 -0.92
N LEU A 97 -3.45 -11.55 -0.54
CA LEU A 97 -2.86 -11.37 0.79
C LEU A 97 -3.92 -11.47 1.90
N ARG A 98 -5.11 -10.90 1.72
CA ARG A 98 -6.22 -11.04 2.68
C ARG A 98 -6.70 -12.48 2.82
N ILE A 99 -6.76 -13.24 1.73
CA ILE A 99 -7.09 -14.67 1.77
C ILE A 99 -6.02 -15.44 2.55
N MET A 100 -4.73 -15.19 2.27
CA MET A 100 -3.64 -15.81 3.01
C MET A 100 -3.69 -15.47 4.50
N GLN A 101 -3.90 -14.19 4.85
CA GLN A 101 -4.08 -13.75 6.23
C GLN A 101 -5.22 -14.52 6.92
N ALA A 102 -6.40 -14.59 6.29
CA ALA A 102 -7.54 -15.32 6.83
C ALA A 102 -7.24 -16.81 7.05
N ASN A 103 -6.51 -17.45 6.13
CA ASN A 103 -6.08 -18.84 6.29
C ASN A 103 -5.12 -19.01 7.48
N TYR A 104 -4.14 -18.12 7.63
CA TYR A 104 -3.23 -18.17 8.79
C TYR A 104 -3.96 -17.92 10.11
N GLU A 105 -4.87 -16.95 10.16
CA GLU A 105 -5.71 -16.70 11.33
C GLU A 105 -6.57 -17.92 11.68
N GLN A 106 -7.10 -18.63 10.69
CA GLN A 106 -7.85 -19.87 10.91
C GLN A 106 -6.96 -21.00 11.43
N MET A 107 -5.74 -21.16 10.91
CA MET A 107 -4.77 -22.15 11.41
C MET A 107 -4.36 -21.86 12.86
N VAL A 108 -4.07 -20.60 13.18
CA VAL A 108 -3.73 -20.16 14.54
C VAL A 108 -4.91 -20.42 15.48
N LYS A 109 -6.14 -20.07 15.08
CA LYS A 109 -7.34 -20.38 15.86
C LYS A 109 -7.53 -21.88 16.04
N ALA A 110 -7.29 -22.70 15.02
CA ALA A 110 -7.40 -24.16 15.12
C ALA A 110 -6.33 -24.78 16.05
N GLN A 111 -5.14 -24.19 16.12
CA GLN A 111 -4.12 -24.55 17.11
C GLN A 111 -4.49 -24.07 18.52
N GLN A 112 -5.25 -22.98 18.63
CA GLN A 112 -5.81 -22.46 19.90
C GLN A 112 -7.15 -23.12 20.29
N ILE A 113 -7.77 -23.96 19.44
CA ILE A 113 -8.88 -24.84 19.85
C ILE A 113 -8.29 -25.81 20.88
N PRO A 114 -8.95 -26.02 22.02
CA PRO A 114 -8.23 -26.33 23.23
C PRO A 114 -7.71 -27.79 23.20
N MET A 115 -6.39 -27.93 23.12
CA MET A 115 -5.64 -28.66 24.14
C MET A 115 -5.78 -27.90 25.48
N GLY A 116 -7.03 -27.69 25.90
CA GLY A 116 -7.39 -26.81 26.99
C GLY A 116 -7.31 -27.58 28.27
N HIS A 117 -6.09 -27.70 28.82
CA HIS A 117 -5.87 -27.50 30.26
C HIS A 117 -4.41 -27.51 30.74
N VAL A 118 -3.38 -27.28 29.92
CA VAL A 118 -1.99 -27.30 30.43
C VAL A 118 -1.39 -25.91 30.64
N GLU A 119 -1.82 -24.90 29.89
CA GLU A 119 -1.15 -23.59 29.89
C GLU A 119 -1.42 -22.69 31.11
N THR A 120 -2.36 -23.08 31.98
CA THR A 120 -2.73 -22.33 33.19
C THR A 120 -2.28 -22.97 34.51
N ARG A 121 -1.55 -24.10 34.49
CA ARG A 121 -1.16 -24.78 35.74
C ARG A 121 0.17 -24.32 36.34
N ILE A 122 0.99 -23.62 35.57
CA ILE A 122 2.34 -23.27 35.97
C ILE A 122 2.41 -21.73 36.01
N PRO A 123 2.46 -21.10 37.20
CA PRO A 123 2.75 -19.68 37.38
C PRO A 123 3.94 -19.26 36.50
N ASP A 124 3.91 -18.03 35.97
CA ASP A 124 4.98 -17.55 35.09
C ASP A 124 6.36 -17.56 35.78
N GLU A 125 6.39 -17.49 37.11
CA GLU A 125 7.59 -17.68 37.94
C GLU A 125 8.17 -19.09 37.80
N GLU A 126 7.33 -20.13 37.83
CA GLU A 126 7.77 -21.52 37.65
C GLU A 126 8.24 -21.77 36.20
N LYS A 127 7.60 -21.14 35.20
CA LYS A 127 8.07 -21.19 33.81
C LYS A 127 9.44 -20.53 33.66
N PHE A 128 9.66 -19.40 34.33
CA PHE A 128 10.93 -18.68 34.31
C PHE A 128 12.02 -19.50 35.01
N GLN A 129 11.69 -20.13 36.14
CA GLN A 129 12.62 -21.03 36.85
C GLN A 129 12.98 -22.26 36.01
N MET A 130 12.01 -22.85 35.30
CA MET A 130 12.28 -23.95 34.36
C MET A 130 13.18 -23.50 33.21
N PHE A 131 12.89 -22.35 32.61
CA PHE A 131 13.73 -21.80 31.54
C PHE A 131 15.15 -21.52 32.03
N GLN A 132 15.29 -20.93 33.21
CA GLN A 132 16.59 -20.66 33.83
C GLN A 132 17.36 -21.97 34.05
N ASN A 133 16.74 -22.99 34.63
CA ASN A 133 17.37 -24.30 34.87
C ASN A 133 17.83 -24.97 33.56
N ILE A 134 17.02 -24.88 32.49
CA ILE A 134 17.36 -25.41 31.17
C ILE A 134 18.57 -24.66 30.59
N ILE A 135 18.56 -23.34 30.66
CA ILE A 135 19.67 -22.51 30.16
C ILE A 135 20.94 -22.75 30.98
N ASP A 136 20.84 -22.91 32.29
CA ASP A 136 21.98 -23.21 33.16
C ASP A 136 22.59 -24.59 32.84
N GLU A 137 21.76 -25.61 32.58
CA GLU A 137 22.21 -26.96 32.22
C GLU A 137 22.86 -26.98 30.82
N LEU A 138 22.27 -26.26 29.85
CA LEU A 138 22.88 -26.07 28.53
C LEU A 138 24.18 -25.27 28.62
N PHE A 139 24.23 -24.23 29.44
CA PHE A 139 25.43 -23.41 29.61
C PHE A 139 26.57 -24.20 30.27
N PHE A 140 26.26 -25.01 31.29
CA PHE A 140 27.24 -25.89 31.93
C PHE A 140 27.87 -26.89 30.94
N THR A 141 27.04 -27.50 30.08
CA THR A 141 27.57 -28.41 29.04
C THR A 141 28.39 -27.66 27.99
N PHE A 142 27.99 -26.43 27.64
CA PHE A 142 28.72 -25.57 26.71
C PHE A 142 30.08 -25.12 27.27
N CYS A 143 30.21 -24.86 28.56
CA CYS A 143 31.49 -24.49 29.18
C CYS A 143 32.58 -25.56 29.07
N ASN A 144 32.20 -26.82 28.77
CA ASN A 144 33.14 -27.92 28.58
C ASN A 144 33.65 -28.03 27.12
N ILE A 145 33.22 -27.14 26.22
CA ILE A 145 33.67 -27.09 24.83
C ILE A 145 35.07 -26.47 24.76
N ASN A 146 35.95 -27.09 23.98
CA ASN A 146 37.29 -26.60 23.74
C ASN A 146 37.27 -25.34 22.83
N VAL A 147 37.96 -24.28 23.25
CA VAL A 147 38.01 -22.98 22.58
C VAL A 147 39.41 -22.58 22.08
N ASN A 148 40.33 -23.55 21.96
CA ASN A 148 41.75 -23.28 21.67
C ASN A 148 42.01 -22.63 20.30
N ASN A 149 41.20 -22.93 19.27
CA ASN A 149 41.27 -22.29 17.95
C ASN A 149 39.92 -22.36 17.24
N PHE A 150 39.73 -21.56 16.18
CA PHE A 150 38.45 -21.47 15.47
C PHE A 150 37.99 -22.80 14.85
N THR A 151 38.92 -23.62 14.36
CA THR A 151 38.59 -24.91 13.77
C THR A 151 38.06 -25.89 14.82
N GLU A 152 38.75 -26.03 15.95
CA GLU A 152 38.30 -26.84 17.09
C GLU A 152 37.00 -26.31 17.69
N LEU A 153 36.90 -25.00 17.90
CA LEU A 153 35.67 -24.35 18.37
C LEU A 153 34.50 -24.68 17.44
N SER A 154 34.65 -24.49 16.14
CA SER A 154 33.57 -24.74 15.18
C SER A 154 33.13 -26.21 15.21
N ALA A 155 34.07 -27.16 15.21
CA ALA A 155 33.75 -28.58 15.26
C ALA A 155 33.06 -28.97 16.58
N CYS A 156 33.58 -28.52 17.72
CA CYS A 156 33.02 -28.85 19.03
C CYS A 156 31.66 -28.19 19.28
N VAL A 157 31.42 -26.96 18.78
CA VAL A 157 30.11 -26.30 18.84
C VAL A 157 29.08 -27.03 18.00
N PHE A 158 29.44 -27.47 16.78
CA PHE A 158 28.52 -28.27 15.96
C PHE A 158 28.17 -29.60 16.61
N SER A 159 29.16 -30.34 17.14
CA SER A 159 28.91 -31.59 17.85
C SER A 159 28.06 -31.39 19.10
N TRP A 160 28.33 -30.35 19.90
CA TRP A 160 27.54 -30.03 21.08
C TRP A 160 26.09 -29.67 20.73
N LEU A 161 25.87 -28.88 19.67
CA LEU A 161 24.53 -28.50 19.23
C LEU A 161 23.73 -29.73 18.77
N GLU A 162 24.37 -30.65 18.05
CA GLU A 162 23.74 -31.91 17.65
C GLU A 162 23.48 -32.87 18.80
N GLU A 163 24.23 -32.80 19.90
CA GLU A 163 24.08 -33.70 21.04
C GLU A 163 23.06 -33.16 22.06
N HIS A 164 23.13 -31.86 22.38
CA HIS A 164 22.40 -31.25 23.50
C HIS A 164 21.21 -30.38 23.09
N CYS A 165 21.15 -29.87 21.86
CA CYS A 165 20.11 -28.93 21.42
C CYS A 165 19.08 -29.53 20.45
N LYS A 166 19.04 -30.85 20.30
CA LYS A 166 17.99 -31.53 19.51
C LYS A 166 16.62 -31.42 20.21
N PRO A 167 15.51 -31.31 19.46
CA PRO A 167 14.17 -31.19 20.05
C PRO A 167 13.84 -32.30 21.05
N GLN A 168 14.30 -33.52 20.78
CA GLN A 168 14.10 -34.69 21.65
C GLN A 168 14.91 -34.58 22.95
N THR A 169 16.18 -34.15 22.86
CA THR A 169 17.03 -33.95 24.05
C THR A 169 16.50 -32.83 24.94
N LEU A 170 16.00 -31.74 24.33
CA LEU A 170 15.38 -30.64 25.06
C LEU A 170 14.06 -31.05 25.72
N GLN A 171 13.25 -31.91 25.08
CA GLN A 171 12.04 -32.47 25.70
C GLN A 171 12.38 -33.33 26.92
N ASN A 172 13.39 -34.20 26.82
CA ASN A 172 13.85 -35.01 27.96
C ASN A 172 14.44 -34.16 29.09
N LEU A 173 15.12 -33.05 28.75
CA LEU A 173 15.65 -32.09 29.71
C LEU A 173 14.52 -31.37 30.46
N ILE A 174 13.47 -30.94 29.75
CA ILE A 174 12.26 -30.36 30.34
C ILE A 174 11.59 -31.37 31.29
N GLU A 175 11.45 -32.63 30.89
CA GLU A 175 10.91 -33.69 31.76
C GLU A 175 11.77 -33.92 33.02
N THR A 176 13.10 -33.93 32.87
CA THR A 176 14.03 -34.10 34.00
C THR A 176 13.99 -32.91 34.96
N VAL A 177 13.86 -31.69 34.45
CA VAL A 177 13.72 -30.47 35.26
C VAL A 177 12.36 -30.43 35.96
N LEU A 178 11.29 -30.91 35.31
CA LEU A 178 9.96 -31.06 35.91
C LEU A 178 9.93 -32.11 37.02
N GLU A 179 10.70 -33.19 36.92
CA GLU A 179 10.79 -34.22 37.98
C GLU A 179 11.64 -33.77 39.18
N LYS A 180 12.58 -32.83 38.98
CA LYS A 180 13.44 -32.28 40.04
C LYS A 180 12.73 -31.24 40.93
N GLU A 181 11.54 -30.77 40.56
CA GLU A 181 10.68 -29.92 41.39
C GLU A 181 10.04 -30.74 42.54
N PRO A 182 10.42 -30.55 43.81
CA PRO A 182 9.70 -31.17 44.91
C PRO A 182 8.30 -30.55 45.00
N LYS A 183 7.26 -31.37 44.85
CA LYS A 183 5.85 -31.01 45.10
C LYS A 183 5.71 -30.38 46.50
N SER A 184 5.82 -29.06 46.61
CA SER A 184 5.52 -28.32 47.83
C SER A 184 4.02 -28.00 47.86
N HIS A 185 3.21 -29.03 48.09
CA HIS A 185 1.85 -28.88 48.59
C HIS A 185 1.77 -29.49 49.98
N THR A 186 1.97 -28.64 51.00
CA THR A 186 1.65 -28.95 52.39
C THR A 186 0.13 -29.05 52.56
N PRO A 187 -0.42 -30.12 53.15
CA PRO A 187 -1.82 -30.15 53.55
C PRO A 187 -1.97 -29.30 54.81
N THR A 188 -2.64 -28.15 54.71
CA THR A 188 -3.01 -27.36 55.88
C THR A 188 -4.12 -28.08 56.62
N SER A 189 -3.71 -28.82 57.66
CA SER A 189 -4.58 -29.24 58.75
C SER A 189 -5.01 -28.00 59.53
N THR A 190 -6.31 -27.73 59.58
CA THR A 190 -6.91 -26.90 60.63
C THR A 190 -8.03 -27.69 61.28
N ASP A 191 -7.64 -28.55 62.21
CA ASP A 191 -8.48 -28.95 63.32
C ASP A 191 -8.31 -27.90 64.44
N LYS A 192 -9.39 -27.20 64.80
CA LYS A 192 -9.59 -26.60 66.13
C LYS A 192 -11.08 -26.49 66.45
N THR A 193 -11.52 -27.47 67.23
CA THR A 193 -12.74 -27.54 68.04
C THR A 193 -12.78 -26.45 69.13
N SER A 194 -13.93 -25.77 69.26
CA SER A 194 -14.66 -25.35 70.49
C SER A 194 -13.95 -24.51 71.59
N PRO A 195 -14.67 -23.94 72.60
CA PRO A 195 -15.97 -24.31 73.18
C PRO A 195 -17.17 -23.65 72.52
#